data_AF-A0A537JCC7-F1
#
_entry.id   AF-A0A537JCC7-F1
#
_cell.length_a   1.000
_cell.length_b   1.000
_cell.length_c   1.000
_cell.angle_alpha   90.00
_cell.angle_beta   90.00
_cell.angle_gamma   90.00
#
_symmetry.space_group_name_H-M   'P 1'
#
loop_
_entity.id
_entity.type
_entity.pdbx_description
1 polymer ?
#
loop_
_entity_poly.entity_id
_entity_poly.type
_entity_poly.pdbx_seq_one_letter_code
_entity_poly.pdbx_strand_id
1 'polypeptide(L)'
;DRHHVSTKDMAKRLLDYGFHSPTIYFPLIVEEAIMIEPTETESPQTLDAFVDAMIAIAREAETDPEIVRTAPHETPVTRLDEVTAARRPVLRWRP
;
A
#
# COMPACT_ATOMS: atom_id res chain seq x y z
N ASP A 1 -10.28 -12.44 2.69
CA ASP A 1 -9.28 -13.22 1.94
C ASP A 1 -8.81 -14.41 2.79
N ARG A 2 -8.41 -15.51 2.13
CA ARG A 2 -7.90 -16.76 2.73
C ARG A 2 -6.57 -16.56 3.47
N HIS A 3 -5.85 -15.47 3.16
CA HIS A 3 -4.55 -15.14 3.74
C HIS A 3 -4.59 -13.86 4.61
N HIS A 4 -5.78 -13.31 4.85
CA HIS A 4 -6.01 -12.11 5.67
C HIS A 4 -5.23 -10.86 5.22
N VAL A 5 -4.91 -10.75 3.93
CA VAL A 5 -4.30 -9.55 3.34
C VAL A 5 -5.40 -8.59 2.88
N SER A 6 -5.30 -7.32 3.28
CA SER A 6 -6.19 -6.24 2.85
C SER A 6 -5.56 -5.41 1.73
N THR A 7 -6.38 -4.61 1.04
CA THR A 7 -5.89 -3.64 0.05
C THR A 7 -4.97 -2.59 0.69
N LYS A 8 -5.18 -2.22 1.95
CA LYS A 8 -4.22 -1.39 2.69
C LYS A 8 -2.85 -2.06 2.78
N ASP A 9 -2.80 -3.38 2.96
CA ASP A 9 -1.54 -4.12 3.02
C ASP A 9 -0.84 -4.16 1.66
N MET A 10 -1.56 -4.44 0.58
CA MET A 10 -1.05 -4.35 -0.79
C MET A 10 -0.47 -2.96 -1.09
N ALA A 11 -1.20 -1.91 -0.72
CA ALA A 11 -0.80 -0.51 -0.87
C ALA A 11 0.47 -0.17 -0.09
N LYS A 12 0.62 -0.68 1.14
CA LYS A 12 1.83 -0.47 1.93
C LYS A 12 3.01 -1.25 1.39
N ARG A 13 2.79 -2.45 0.85
CA ARG A 13 3.86 -3.25 0.25
C ARG A 13 4.42 -2.62 -1.02
N LEU A 14 3.61 -1.94 -1.84
CA LEU A 14 4.09 -1.18 -2.99
C LEU A 14 5.15 -0.12 -2.64
N LEU A 15 5.10 0.45 -1.43
CA LEU A 15 6.09 1.42 -0.97
C LEU A 15 7.50 0.81 -0.88
N ASP A 16 7.60 -0.48 -0.54
CA ASP A 16 8.89 -1.19 -0.50
C ASP A 16 9.47 -1.44 -1.90
N TYR A 17 8.62 -1.41 -2.93
CA TYR A 17 9.02 -1.48 -4.34
C TYR A 17 9.31 -0.10 -4.94
N GLY A 18 9.27 0.96 -4.13
CA GLY A 18 9.53 2.34 -4.59
C GLY A 18 8.37 2.99 -5.32
N PHE A 19 7.18 2.39 -5.32
CA PHE A 19 5.98 2.95 -5.93
C PHE A 19 5.09 3.64 -4.90
N HIS A 20 4.52 4.79 -5.28
CA HIS A 20 3.40 5.36 -4.53
C HIS A 20 2.16 4.49 -4.75
N SER A 21 1.40 4.23 -3.68
CA SER A 21 0.14 3.49 -3.79
C SER A 21 -0.87 4.22 -4.68
N PRO A 22 -1.61 3.52 -5.54
CA PRO A 22 -2.80 4.07 -6.19
C PRO A 22 -3.88 4.49 -5.19
N THR A 23 -4.97 5.06 -5.70
CA THR A 23 -6.17 5.30 -4.89
C THR A 23 -6.72 3.96 -4.41
N ILE A 24 -6.95 3.84 -3.11
CA ILE A 24 -7.56 2.64 -2.50
C ILE A 24 -8.90 2.96 -1.87
N TYR A 25 -9.76 1.94 -1.75
CA TYR A 25 -11.10 2.04 -1.16
C TYR A 25 -12.04 3.03 -1.85
N PHE A 26 -11.77 3.34 -3.13
CA PHE A 26 -12.67 4.09 -4.00
C PHE A 26 -12.66 3.47 -5.41
N PRO A 27 -13.80 3.38 -6.11
CA PRO A 27 -15.14 3.80 -5.69
C PRO A 27 -15.72 2.90 -4.58
N LEU A 28 -16.57 3.48 -3.72
CA LEU A 28 -17.11 2.81 -2.52
C LEU A 28 -17.94 1.55 -2.81
N ILE A 29 -18.35 1.35 -4.06
CA ILE A 29 -19.16 0.19 -4.50
C ILE A 29 -18.31 -1.04 -4.82
N VAL A 30 -16.98 -0.94 -4.73
CA VAL A 30 -16.04 -2.06 -4.90
C VAL A 30 -15.31 -2.28 -3.59
N GLU A 31 -15.54 -3.43 -2.95
CA GLU A 31 -14.82 -3.84 -1.75
C GLU A 31 -13.34 -4.05 -2.06
N GLU A 32 -12.45 -3.63 -1.15
CA GLU A 32 -11.00 -3.73 -1.31
C GLU A 32 -10.49 -3.10 -2.64
N ALA A 33 -11.15 -2.07 -3.15
CA ALA A 33 -10.80 -1.43 -4.43
C ALA A 33 -9.37 -0.87 -4.47
N ILE A 34 -8.67 -1.14 -5.57
CA ILE A 34 -7.45 -0.45 -5.99
C ILE A 34 -7.74 0.19 -7.35
N MET A 35 -7.79 1.51 -7.39
CA MET A 35 -8.08 2.29 -8.59
C MET A 35 -6.79 2.92 -9.13
N ILE A 36 -6.34 2.42 -10.28
CA ILE A 36 -5.06 2.78 -10.92
C ILE A 36 -5.31 3.71 -12.10
N GLU A 37 -4.65 4.86 -12.08
CA GLU A 37 -4.63 5.84 -13.18
C GLU A 37 -3.17 6.19 -13.48
N PRO A 38 -2.55 5.64 -14.55
CA PRO A 38 -1.16 5.92 -14.88
C PRO A 38 -0.96 7.29 -15.56
N THR A 39 -2.00 7.85 -16.19
CA THR A 39 -1.91 9.00 -17.11
C THR A 39 -1.05 8.74 -18.35
N GLU A 40 -1.04 9.67 -19.29
CA GLU A 40 -0.39 9.52 -20.60
C GLU A 40 1.12 9.76 -20.59
N THR A 41 1.67 10.37 -19.53
CA THR A 41 3.10 10.73 -19.48
C THR A 41 4.00 9.59 -18.99
N GLU A 42 3.42 8.54 -18.42
CA GLU A 42 4.19 7.42 -17.93
C GLU A 42 4.72 6.54 -19.07
N SER A 43 5.98 6.12 -18.93
CA SER A 43 6.64 5.29 -19.93
C SER A 43 6.11 3.85 -19.86
N PRO A 44 6.10 3.10 -20.99
CA PRO A 44 5.78 1.67 -20.96
C PRO A 44 6.63 0.89 -19.95
N GLN A 45 7.90 1.26 -19.80
CA GLN A 45 8.81 0.62 -18.84
C GLN A 45 8.39 0.86 -17.38
N THR A 46 7.87 2.05 -17.06
CA THR A 46 7.31 2.33 -15.72
C THR A 46 6.07 1.46 -15.47
N LEU A 47 5.20 1.33 -16.47
CA LEU A 47 3.98 0.52 -16.37
C LEU A 47 4.32 -0.96 -16.16
N ASP A 48 5.26 -1.49 -16.93
CA ASP A 48 5.74 -2.86 -16.79
C ASP A 48 6.31 -3.10 -15.39
N ALA A 49 7.17 -2.20 -14.90
CA ALA A 49 7.73 -2.31 -13.56
C ALA A 49 6.67 -2.24 -12.45
N PHE A 50 5.63 -1.41 -12.61
CA PHE A 50 4.52 -1.36 -11.66
C PHE A 50 3.69 -2.65 -11.67
N VAL A 51 3.42 -3.21 -12.86
CA VAL A 51 2.71 -4.49 -13.01
C VAL A 51 3.51 -5.64 -12.39
N ASP A 52 4.83 -5.68 -12.63
CA ASP A 52 5.73 -6.68 -12.04
C ASP A 52 5.73 -6.60 -10.51
N ALA A 53 5.76 -5.39 -9.93
CA ALA A 53 5.63 -5.20 -8.50
C ALA A 53 4.27 -5.71 -7.98
N MET A 54 3.16 -5.37 -8.64
CA MET A 54 1.82 -5.86 -8.25
C MET A 54 1.70 -7.38 -8.30
N ILE A 55 2.25 -8.02 -9.35
CA ILE A 55 2.28 -9.48 -9.48
C ILE A 55 3.13 -10.12 -8.39
N ALA A 56 4.30 -9.54 -8.09
CA ALA A 56 5.17 -10.01 -7.01
C ALA A 56 4.45 -9.95 -5.65
N ILE A 57 3.81 -8.83 -5.33
CA ILE A 57 3.06 -8.65 -4.08
C ILE A 57 1.88 -9.61 -4.00
N ALA A 58 1.16 -9.86 -5.09
CA ALA A 58 0.09 -10.85 -5.12
C ALA A 58 0.61 -12.27 -4.79
N ARG A 59 1.77 -12.65 -5.32
CA ARG A 59 2.43 -13.93 -4.98
C ARG A 59 2.92 -13.96 -3.54
N GLU A 60 3.47 -12.87 -3.03
CA GLU A 60 3.86 -12.73 -1.62
C GLU A 60 2.64 -12.90 -0.70
N ALA A 61 1.49 -12.33 -1.04
CA ALA A 61 0.26 -12.48 -0.27
C ALA A 61 -0.19 -13.95 -0.15
N GLU A 62 0.04 -14.77 -1.17
CA GLU A 62 -0.28 -16.20 -1.15
C GLU A 62 0.77 -17.05 -0.41
N THR A 63 2.05 -16.71 -0.56
CA THR A 63 3.18 -17.55 -0.12
C THR A 63 3.78 -17.14 1.23
N ASP A 64 3.81 -15.84 1.51
CA ASP A 64 4.29 -15.23 2.76
C ASP A 64 3.44 -13.99 3.11
N PRO A 65 2.19 -14.17 3.55
CA PRO A 65 1.29 -13.04 3.81
C PRO A 65 1.75 -12.11 4.93
N GLU A 66 2.68 -12.52 5.79
CA GLU A 66 3.21 -11.64 6.84
C GLU A 66 4.03 -10.50 6.24
N ILE A 67 4.87 -10.77 5.21
CA ILE A 67 5.68 -9.71 4.59
C ILE A 67 4.81 -8.61 3.97
N VAL A 68 3.61 -8.94 3.51
CA VAL A 68 2.67 -7.94 2.97
C VAL A 68 1.97 -7.18 4.09
N ARG A 69 1.59 -7.86 5.17
CA ARG A 69 0.90 -7.26 6.33
C ARG A 69 1.78 -6.35 7.18
N THR A 70 3.07 -6.66 7.31
CA THR A 70 4.00 -5.85 8.11
C THR A 70 4.63 -4.70 7.33
N ALA A 71 4.49 -4.67 6.01
CA ALA A 71 4.97 -3.58 5.16
C ALA A 71 4.42 -2.21 5.59
N PRO A 72 5.17 -1.11 5.39
CA PRO A 72 6.46 -1.03 4.70
C PRO A 72 7.66 -1.29 5.62
N HIS A 73 8.77 -1.69 5.01
CA HIS A 73 10.06 -2.02 5.64
C HIS A 73 11.20 -1.10 5.19
N GLU A 74 11.15 -0.57 3.96
CA GLU A 74 12.24 0.24 3.38
C GLU A 74 12.03 1.75 3.60
N THR A 75 10.84 2.16 4.02
CA THR A 75 10.53 3.58 4.25
C THR A 75 11.14 4.09 5.56
N PRO A 76 11.44 5.41 5.68
CA PRO A 76 12.05 5.98 6.89
C PRO A 76 11.25 5.76 8.19
N VAL A 77 9.94 5.57 8.07
CA VAL A 77 9.02 5.21 9.15
C VAL A 77 8.12 4.07 8.68
N THR A 78 7.66 3.24 9.62
CA THR A 78 6.73 2.14 9.34
C THR A 78 5.27 2.60 9.49
N ARG A 79 4.34 1.65 9.65
CA ARG A 79 2.92 1.97 9.90
C ARG A 79 2.76 2.83 11.14
N LEU A 80 2.07 3.94 10.98
CA LEU A 80 1.71 4.83 12.08
C LEU A 80 0.54 4.24 12.87
N ASP A 81 0.53 4.50 14.18
CA ASP A 81 -0.61 4.19 15.03
C ASP A 81 -1.73 5.23 14.84
N GLU A 82 -2.53 5.00 13.81
CA GLU A 82 -3.69 5.84 13.46
C GLU A 82 -4.73 5.89 14.58
N VAL A 83 -4.87 4.81 15.36
CA VAL A 83 -5.84 4.73 16.47
C VAL A 83 -5.43 5.67 17.59
N THR A 84 -4.17 5.60 18.02
CA THR A 84 -3.65 6.50 19.05
C THR A 84 -3.62 7.93 18.54
N ALA A 85 -3.22 8.18 17.30
CA ALA A 85 -3.22 9.52 16.71
C ALA A 85 -4.62 10.15 16.71
N ALA A 86 -5.66 9.38 16.37
CA ALA A 86 -7.04 9.84 16.38
C ALA A 86 -7.59 10.06 17.80
N ARG A 87 -7.24 9.19 18.76
CA ARG A 87 -7.75 9.24 20.14
C ARG A 87 -6.99 10.20 21.06
N ARG A 88 -5.70 10.46 20.78
CA ARG A 88 -4.79 11.28 21.59
C ARG A 88 -3.95 12.19 20.68
N PRO A 89 -4.57 13.14 19.97
CA PRO A 89 -3.89 13.93 18.96
C PRO A 89 -2.88 14.91 19.57
N VAL A 90 -1.65 14.89 19.06
CA VAL A 90 -0.63 15.91 19.34
C VAL A 90 -0.60 16.89 18.17
N LEU A 91 -1.38 17.97 18.29
CA LEU A 91 -1.62 18.92 17.18
C LEU A 91 -0.60 20.05 17.07
N ARG A 92 0.30 20.18 18.05
CA ARG A 92 1.38 21.16 18.03
C ARG A 92 2.61 20.60 18.70
N TRP A 93 3.77 20.99 18.20
CA TRP A 93 5.03 20.76 18.87
C TRP A 93 5.10 21.54 20.20
N ARG A 94 5.74 20.96 21.21
CA ARG A 94 6.08 21.64 22.47
C ARG A 94 7.56 21.36 22.77
N PRO A 95 8.36 22.40 23.07
CA PRO A 95 9.74 22.22 23.52
C PRO A 95 9.82 21.45 24.84
#